data_AF-A0AAW2N5L5-F1
#
_entry.id   AF-A0AAW2N5L5-F1
#
_cell.length_a   1.000
_cell.length_b   1.000
_cell.length_c   1.000
_cell.angle_alpha   90.00
_cell.angle_beta   90.00
_cell.angle_gamma   90.00
#
_symmetry.space_group_name_H-M   'P 1'
#
loop_
_entity.id
_entity.type
_entity.pdbx_description
1 polymer ?
#
loop_
_entity_poly.entity_id
_entity_poly.type
_entity_poly.pdbx_seq_one_letter_code
_entity_poly.pdbx_strand_id
1 'polypeptide(L)'
;MAMLSPYRPAATHNQMIEGSGHPPETYETVREPFVSLLEFVSEIYQKEPELLSGNDVIWTFVKFAGEDHTNFQTLVAFLKMLSTLACNPEGASKVFELLQGKTFRLIGWSTLFECLSIYEDKFKHSLQSPGAVLPEFQEGDAKALVAYLTVLKQVVENGNPIERKNWFPDIEPLFKLLSYENVPPYLKGALRNAIATFVQVSPIMKDTIWRYLEQYDLPVVVGPNVGNSGSAMDTQVYDMRFELNEVEARREQFIGIFRFIYDHVFGPFPQRAYADPSEKWQLVVACLKHFQMMLSMYDVGDEDSDAVTDQSHISVMGHSSPIHMQLPVVEVLKDFMSGKTLFRNIMGILLPGVNFLITERTNQIYGQLLEKAVQLSLEIIILVMEKDSIVSDFWRPLYQPLDVILSQDPNQVVALLEYVRYDFQPQIQLCSIKILSILRQSFHFVSSVFTFDYSL
;
A
#
# COMPACT_ATOMS: atom_id res chain seq x y z
N MET A 1 -2.13 21.36 -27.93
CA MET A 1 -2.82 20.59 -26.89
C MET A 1 -2.24 19.18 -26.93
N ALA A 2 -1.20 18.94 -26.16
CA ALA A 2 -0.36 17.76 -26.32
C ALA A 2 -0.78 16.69 -25.30
N MET A 3 -1.17 15.51 -25.81
CA MET A 3 -1.00 14.29 -25.01
C MET A 3 0.48 14.14 -24.69
N LEU A 4 0.83 13.57 -23.52
CA LEU A 4 2.23 13.36 -23.14
C LEU A 4 2.98 12.50 -24.17
N SER A 5 2.25 11.69 -24.93
CA SER A 5 2.74 10.94 -26.08
C SER A 5 1.98 11.30 -27.36
N PRO A 6 2.51 12.16 -28.25
CA PRO A 6 2.10 12.21 -29.64
C PRO A 6 3.02 11.30 -30.49
N TYR A 7 3.07 9.99 -30.21
CA TYR A 7 3.99 9.08 -30.93
C TYR A 7 3.27 8.00 -31.74
N ARG A 8 3.63 7.95 -33.03
CA ARG A 8 3.27 6.87 -33.96
C ARG A 8 3.98 5.58 -33.56
N PRO A 9 3.36 4.39 -33.79
CA PRO A 9 4.09 3.14 -33.75
C PRO A 9 5.25 3.21 -34.75
N ALA A 10 6.43 2.75 -34.33
CA ALA A 10 7.63 2.73 -35.15
C ALA A 10 7.32 2.18 -36.55
N ALA A 11 7.64 2.96 -37.58
CA ALA A 11 7.49 2.55 -38.95
C ALA A 11 8.34 1.30 -39.18
N THR A 12 7.69 0.18 -39.51
CA THR A 12 8.34 -1.01 -40.06
C THR A 12 9.01 -0.61 -41.37
N HIS A 13 10.33 -0.45 -41.33
CA HIS A 13 11.12 -0.29 -42.54
C HIS A 13 11.18 -1.66 -43.22
N ASN A 14 10.23 -1.92 -44.12
CA ASN A 14 10.30 -3.02 -45.08
C ASN A 14 11.51 -2.80 -45.98
N GLN A 15 12.64 -3.43 -45.64
CA GLN A 15 13.66 -3.78 -46.62
C GLN A 15 13.55 -5.27 -46.89
N MET A 16 13.17 -5.57 -48.14
CA MET A 16 13.19 -6.89 -48.74
C MET A 16 14.59 -7.51 -48.62
N ILE A 17 14.76 -8.56 -47.83
CA ILE A 17 15.81 -9.57 -48.03
C ILE A 17 15.18 -10.94 -47.74
N GLU A 18 15.10 -11.77 -48.77
CA GLU A 18 14.70 -13.17 -48.70
C GLU A 18 15.70 -14.00 -47.88
N GLY A 19 15.20 -14.98 -47.12
CA GLY A 19 15.89 -16.26 -46.93
C GLY A 19 16.34 -16.65 -45.52
N SER A 20 15.76 -17.76 -45.06
CA SER A 20 16.20 -18.70 -44.01
C SER A 20 15.86 -18.38 -42.54
N GLY A 21 15.21 -19.38 -41.91
CA GLY A 21 14.58 -19.28 -40.60
C GLY A 21 15.53 -19.46 -39.43
N HIS A 22 15.36 -18.59 -38.44
CA HIS A 22 15.76 -18.75 -37.05
C HIS A 22 14.58 -18.36 -36.14
N PRO A 23 14.44 -18.97 -34.95
CA PRO A 23 13.34 -18.69 -34.02
C PRO A 23 13.41 -17.23 -33.52
N PRO A 24 12.29 -16.62 -33.10
CA PRO A 24 12.25 -15.21 -32.78
C PRO A 24 13.11 -14.95 -31.53
N GLU A 25 14.26 -14.31 -31.72
CA GLU A 25 15.04 -13.74 -30.64
C GLU A 25 14.20 -12.70 -29.92
N THR A 26 14.17 -12.84 -28.59
CA THR A 26 13.59 -11.92 -27.62
C THR A 26 13.99 -10.49 -27.97
N TYR A 27 13.02 -9.60 -28.15
CA TYR A 27 13.26 -8.17 -28.39
C TYR A 27 14.12 -7.56 -27.27
N GLU A 28 15.44 -7.56 -27.44
CA GLU A 28 16.35 -6.75 -26.63
C GLU A 28 15.98 -5.28 -26.87
N THR A 29 15.42 -4.65 -25.85
CA THR A 29 15.18 -3.21 -25.83
C THR A 29 16.54 -2.53 -25.95
N VAL A 30 16.82 -1.94 -27.11
CA VAL A 30 18.04 -1.15 -27.34
C VAL A 30 18.11 -0.10 -26.24
N ARG A 31 19.03 -0.27 -25.27
CA ARG A 31 19.21 0.70 -24.18
C ARG A 31 19.76 1.98 -24.78
N GLU A 32 18.94 3.03 -24.81
CA GLU A 32 19.37 4.35 -25.27
C GLU A 32 20.47 4.88 -24.32
N PRO A 33 21.66 5.24 -24.81
CA PRO A 33 22.77 5.69 -23.96
C PRO A 33 22.41 6.86 -23.02
N PHE A 34 21.50 7.73 -23.47
CA PHE A 34 21.01 8.85 -22.67
C PHE A 34 20.15 8.39 -21.49
N VAL A 35 19.27 7.40 -21.67
CA VAL A 35 18.49 6.80 -20.57
C VAL A 35 19.42 6.20 -19.53
N SER A 36 20.42 5.44 -19.96
CA SER A 36 21.41 4.85 -19.03
C SER A 36 22.22 5.90 -18.28
N LEU A 37 22.53 7.05 -18.90
CA LEU A 37 23.19 8.15 -18.21
C LEU A 37 22.31 8.75 -17.10
N LEU A 38 21.02 8.96 -17.37
CA LEU A 38 20.06 9.49 -16.37
C LEU A 38 19.85 8.51 -15.21
N GLU A 39 19.75 7.22 -15.51
CA GLU A 39 19.66 6.15 -14.50
C GLU A 39 20.94 6.06 -13.66
N PHE A 40 22.11 6.16 -14.29
CA PHE A 40 23.39 6.17 -13.59
C PHE A 40 23.53 7.34 -12.62
N VAL A 41 23.12 8.54 -13.04
CA VAL A 41 23.07 9.71 -12.15
C VAL A 41 22.11 9.46 -10.99
N SER A 42 20.94 8.88 -11.27
CA SER A 42 19.93 8.56 -10.24
C SER A 42 20.50 7.62 -9.17
N GLU A 43 21.20 6.57 -9.57
CA GLU A 43 21.83 5.59 -8.66
C GLU A 43 22.93 6.20 -7.78
N ILE A 44 23.72 7.15 -8.31
CA ILE A 44 24.76 7.83 -7.53
C ILE A 44 24.13 8.65 -6.41
N TYR A 45 23.21 9.54 -6.74
CA TYR A 45 22.61 10.45 -5.74
C TYR A 45 21.64 9.73 -4.79
N GLN A 46 21.09 8.57 -5.19
CA GLN A 46 20.35 7.73 -4.27
C GLN A 46 21.25 7.11 -3.19
N LYS A 47 22.49 6.76 -3.53
CA LYS A 47 23.45 6.16 -2.59
C LYS A 47 24.19 7.20 -1.76
N GLU A 48 24.54 8.33 -2.37
CA GLU A 48 25.36 9.40 -1.77
C GLU A 48 24.64 10.76 -1.92
N PRO A 49 23.51 10.99 -1.22
CA PRO A 49 22.71 12.21 -1.34
C PRO A 49 23.47 13.48 -0.93
N GLU A 50 24.50 13.37 -0.10
CA GLU A 50 25.39 14.45 0.33
C GLU A 50 26.16 15.11 -0.83
N LEU A 51 26.39 14.39 -1.93
CA LEU A 51 27.08 14.92 -3.12
C LEU A 51 26.30 16.04 -3.82
N LEU A 52 25.02 16.22 -3.47
CA LEU A 52 24.17 17.26 -4.04
C LEU A 52 24.51 18.67 -3.50
N SER A 53 25.00 18.74 -2.26
CA SER A 53 25.21 20.04 -1.59
C SER A 53 26.32 20.84 -2.26
N GLY A 54 26.02 22.07 -2.68
CA GLY A 54 26.96 22.96 -3.35
C GLY A 54 27.36 22.54 -4.77
N ASN A 55 26.70 21.54 -5.35
CA ASN A 55 26.99 21.07 -6.69
C ASN A 55 26.15 21.82 -7.74
N ASP A 56 26.62 22.96 -8.24
CA ASP A 56 25.88 23.71 -9.28
C ASP A 56 25.98 23.09 -10.68
N VAL A 57 26.98 22.23 -10.89
CA VAL A 57 27.22 21.56 -12.17
C VAL A 57 26.10 20.58 -12.48
N ILE A 58 25.63 19.81 -11.47
CA ILE A 58 24.51 18.88 -11.68
C ILE A 58 23.23 19.62 -12.08
N TRP A 59 22.95 20.79 -11.51
CA TRP A 59 21.78 21.58 -11.87
C TRP A 59 21.88 22.19 -13.27
N THR A 60 23.09 22.47 -13.73
CA THR A 60 23.35 22.85 -15.12
C THR A 60 23.08 21.69 -16.07
N PHE A 61 23.55 20.49 -15.71
CA PHE A 61 23.24 19.26 -16.45
C PHE A 61 21.73 18.99 -16.48
N VAL A 62 21.02 19.13 -15.36
CA VAL A 62 19.55 18.95 -15.28
C VAL A 62 18.82 19.88 -16.24
N LYS A 63 19.22 21.16 -16.30
CA LYS A 63 18.62 22.13 -17.24
C LYS A 63 18.82 21.73 -18.70
N PHE A 64 20.00 21.21 -19.03
CA PHE A 64 20.29 20.71 -20.38
C PHE A 64 19.54 19.40 -20.70
N ALA A 65 19.53 18.47 -19.74
CA ALA A 65 18.98 17.14 -19.92
C ALA A 65 17.45 17.11 -19.97
N GLY A 66 16.77 18.13 -19.43
CA GLY A 66 15.31 18.24 -19.45
C GLY A 66 14.71 18.82 -20.73
N GLU A 67 15.54 19.18 -21.71
CA GLU A 67 15.08 19.68 -23.01
C GLU A 67 14.75 18.52 -23.97
N ASP A 68 13.70 18.71 -24.77
CA ASP A 68 13.38 17.89 -25.96
C ASP A 68 13.28 16.36 -25.75
N HIS A 69 12.51 15.92 -24.77
CA HIS A 69 12.16 14.49 -24.63
C HIS A 69 11.17 14.04 -25.71
N THR A 70 11.64 13.24 -26.67
CA THR A 70 10.83 12.73 -27.78
C THR A 70 10.27 11.32 -27.58
N ASN A 71 10.46 10.72 -26.41
CA ASN A 71 9.99 9.36 -26.08
C ASN A 71 9.72 9.30 -24.57
N PHE A 72 8.65 8.61 -24.17
CA PHE A 72 8.27 8.46 -22.76
C PHE A 72 9.38 7.82 -21.92
N GLN A 73 10.23 6.95 -22.50
CA GLN A 73 11.34 6.33 -21.76
C GLN A 73 12.35 7.36 -21.27
N THR A 74 12.75 8.31 -22.13
CA THR A 74 13.66 9.40 -21.76
C THR A 74 13.03 10.34 -20.73
N LEU A 75 11.74 10.67 -20.88
CA LEU A 75 10.99 11.50 -19.94
C LEU A 75 10.90 10.82 -18.56
N VAL A 76 10.56 9.53 -18.54
CA VAL A 76 10.48 8.74 -17.29
C VAL A 76 11.83 8.67 -16.60
N ALA A 77 12.92 8.41 -17.34
CA ALA A 77 14.27 8.38 -16.77
C ALA A 77 14.68 9.75 -16.20
N PHE A 78 14.35 10.84 -16.90
CA PHE A 78 14.63 12.19 -16.44
C PHE A 78 13.84 12.55 -15.16
N LEU A 79 12.55 12.25 -15.13
CA LEU A 79 11.71 12.47 -13.94
C LEU A 79 12.17 11.60 -12.76
N LYS A 80 12.57 10.35 -13.00
CA LYS A 80 13.20 9.51 -11.95
C LYS A 80 14.47 10.17 -11.41
N MET A 81 15.34 10.69 -12.27
CA MET A 81 16.51 11.45 -11.83
C MET A 81 16.11 12.67 -10.98
N LEU A 82 15.14 13.48 -11.42
CA LEU A 82 14.64 14.59 -10.60
C LEU A 82 14.11 14.12 -9.24
N SER A 83 13.43 12.98 -9.17
CA SER A 83 12.98 12.42 -7.90
C SER A 83 14.15 12.05 -6.99
N THR A 84 15.25 11.50 -7.51
CA THR A 84 16.44 11.22 -6.68
C THR A 84 17.12 12.49 -6.19
N LEU A 85 17.14 13.56 -6.99
CA LEU A 85 17.74 14.84 -6.64
C LEU A 85 16.88 15.64 -5.63
N ALA A 86 15.60 15.29 -5.45
CA ALA A 86 14.74 15.87 -4.42
C ALA A 86 14.93 15.19 -3.05
N CYS A 87 16.12 14.67 -2.73
CA CYS A 87 16.40 13.92 -1.50
C CYS A 87 16.57 14.77 -0.23
N ASN A 88 16.64 16.11 -0.35
CA ASN A 88 16.79 17.03 0.77
C ASN A 88 16.02 18.35 0.50
N PRO A 89 15.88 19.25 1.49
CA PRO A 89 15.10 20.48 1.30
C PRO A 89 15.58 21.39 0.17
N GLU A 90 16.88 21.51 -0.05
CA GLU A 90 17.43 22.34 -1.13
C GLU A 90 17.10 21.74 -2.51
N GLY A 91 17.34 20.44 -2.67
CA GLY A 91 17.04 19.70 -3.89
C GLY A 91 15.55 19.70 -4.22
N ALA A 92 14.70 19.50 -3.20
CA ALA A 92 13.25 19.56 -3.35
C ALA A 92 12.76 20.94 -3.82
N SER A 93 13.24 22.04 -3.21
CA SER A 93 12.90 23.39 -3.65
C SER A 93 13.41 23.68 -5.07
N LYS A 94 14.64 23.28 -5.43
CA LYS A 94 15.17 23.44 -6.79
C LYS A 94 14.36 22.65 -7.83
N VAL A 95 14.00 21.40 -7.54
CA VAL A 95 13.14 20.58 -8.44
C VAL A 95 11.75 21.19 -8.56
N PHE A 96 11.17 21.67 -7.46
CA PHE A 96 9.90 22.37 -7.47
C PHE A 96 9.94 23.60 -8.40
N GLU A 97 10.94 24.46 -8.26
CA GLU A 97 11.13 25.66 -9.09
C GLU A 97 11.36 25.32 -10.56
N LEU A 98 12.15 24.29 -10.86
CA LEU A 98 12.42 23.85 -12.23
C LEU A 98 11.15 23.43 -12.97
N LEU A 99 10.26 22.70 -12.28
CA LEU A 99 9.00 22.19 -12.83
C LEU A 99 7.84 23.20 -12.73
N GLN A 100 7.93 24.21 -11.85
CA GLN A 100 6.98 25.32 -11.79
C GLN A 100 7.29 26.40 -12.84
N GLY A 101 8.58 26.65 -13.06
CA GLY A 101 9.06 27.67 -13.99
C GLY A 101 8.89 27.28 -15.46
N LYS A 102 9.28 28.21 -16.34
CA LYS A 102 9.34 27.98 -17.80
C LYS A 102 10.69 27.42 -18.25
N THR A 103 11.38 26.70 -17.35
CA THR A 103 12.73 26.19 -17.61
C THR A 103 12.68 25.18 -18.75
N PHE A 104 11.73 24.25 -18.70
CA PHE A 104 11.51 23.28 -19.75
C PHE A 104 10.27 23.65 -20.56
N ARG A 105 10.29 23.40 -21.87
CA ARG A 105 9.17 23.75 -22.75
C ARG A 105 7.93 22.87 -22.57
N LEU A 106 8.14 21.59 -22.30
CA LEU A 106 7.09 20.57 -22.28
C LEU A 106 6.95 19.86 -20.92
N ILE A 107 7.90 20.06 -20.00
CA ILE A 107 7.95 19.37 -18.70
C ILE A 107 7.65 20.36 -17.59
N GLY A 108 6.65 20.07 -16.78
CA GLY A 108 6.29 20.92 -15.66
C GLY A 108 5.10 20.39 -14.87
N TRP A 109 4.79 21.04 -13.75
CA TRP A 109 3.65 20.67 -12.92
C TRP A 109 2.32 20.86 -13.66
N SER A 110 2.21 21.90 -14.50
CA SER A 110 1.02 22.08 -15.36
C SER A 110 0.82 20.90 -16.29
N THR A 111 1.89 20.35 -16.87
CA THR A 111 1.85 19.18 -17.74
C THR A 111 1.29 17.95 -17.03
N LEU A 112 1.68 17.72 -15.77
CA LEU A 112 1.10 16.65 -14.94
C LEU A 112 -0.42 16.85 -14.77
N PHE A 113 -0.84 18.01 -14.27
CA PHE A 113 -2.24 18.25 -13.94
C PHE A 113 -3.14 18.33 -15.19
N GLU A 114 -2.67 18.94 -16.27
CA GLU A 114 -3.38 18.96 -17.56
C GLU A 114 -3.57 17.54 -18.11
N CYS A 115 -2.56 16.66 -17.99
CA CYS A 115 -2.70 15.28 -18.43
C CYS A 115 -3.79 14.52 -17.65
N LEU A 116 -3.85 14.69 -16.33
CA LEU A 116 -4.91 14.12 -15.49
C LEU A 116 -6.29 14.61 -15.94
N SER A 117 -6.45 15.91 -16.16
CA SER A 117 -7.71 16.50 -16.64
C SER A 117 -8.10 16.03 -18.04
N ILE A 118 -7.15 15.89 -18.97
CA ILE A 118 -7.42 15.38 -20.32
C ILE A 118 -7.98 13.95 -20.26
N TYR A 119 -7.42 13.08 -19.41
CA TYR A 119 -7.94 11.73 -19.25
C TYR A 119 -9.30 11.69 -18.58
N GLU A 120 -9.51 12.52 -17.55
CA GLU A 120 -10.81 12.68 -16.91
C GLU A 120 -11.89 13.08 -17.93
N ASP A 121 -11.63 14.11 -18.75
CA ASP A 121 -12.58 14.61 -19.74
C ASP A 121 -12.91 13.55 -20.80
N LYS A 122 -11.90 12.80 -21.26
CA LYS A 122 -12.10 11.68 -22.20
C LYS A 122 -13.01 10.61 -21.59
N PHE A 123 -12.79 10.23 -20.33
CA PHE A 123 -13.61 9.24 -19.66
C PHE A 123 -15.05 9.74 -19.44
N LYS A 124 -15.23 10.99 -19.01
CA LYS A 124 -16.55 11.61 -18.86
C LYS A 124 -17.33 11.65 -20.17
N HIS A 125 -16.68 12.07 -21.26
CA HIS A 125 -17.30 12.11 -22.59
C HIS A 125 -17.73 10.71 -23.06
N SER A 126 -16.91 9.69 -22.77
CA SER A 126 -17.25 8.29 -23.08
C SER A 126 -18.48 7.82 -22.30
N LEU A 127 -18.56 8.11 -20.99
CA LEU A 127 -19.69 7.71 -20.15
C LEU A 127 -21.03 8.37 -20.54
N GLN A 128 -20.98 9.53 -21.19
CA GLN A 128 -22.18 10.22 -21.70
C GLN A 128 -22.75 9.59 -22.98
N SER A 129 -21.98 8.73 -23.66
CA SER A 129 -22.36 8.08 -24.92
C SER A 129 -22.90 6.66 -24.64
N PRO A 130 -24.19 6.36 -24.91
CA PRO A 130 -24.76 5.04 -24.65
C PRO A 130 -24.02 3.93 -25.41
N GLY A 131 -23.51 2.93 -24.68
CA GLY A 131 -22.79 1.78 -25.27
C GLY A 131 -21.32 2.04 -25.61
N ALA A 132 -20.76 3.20 -25.26
CA ALA A 132 -19.35 3.48 -25.48
C ALA A 132 -18.47 2.78 -24.43
N VAL A 133 -17.46 2.06 -24.90
CA VAL A 133 -16.40 1.47 -24.06
C VAL A 133 -15.46 2.58 -23.62
N LEU A 134 -15.08 2.59 -22.34
CA LEU A 134 -14.08 3.54 -21.84
C LEU A 134 -12.79 3.42 -22.67
N PRO A 135 -12.16 4.54 -23.06
CA PRO A 135 -10.91 4.50 -23.82
C PRO A 135 -9.80 3.80 -23.05
N GLU A 136 -8.89 3.15 -23.78
CA GLU A 136 -7.69 2.54 -23.18
C GLU A 136 -6.73 3.63 -22.69
N PHE A 137 -6.15 3.42 -21.50
CA PHE A 137 -5.13 4.30 -20.96
C PHE A 137 -3.79 4.04 -21.63
N GLN A 138 -3.19 5.06 -22.26
CA GLN A 138 -1.92 4.86 -22.97
C GLN A 138 -0.78 4.55 -21.98
N GLU A 139 -0.09 3.43 -22.18
CA GLU A 139 0.96 2.94 -21.28
C GLU A 139 2.12 3.95 -21.09
N GLY A 140 2.49 4.66 -22.16
CA GLY A 140 3.52 5.71 -22.10
C GLY A 140 3.11 6.88 -21.20
N ASP A 141 1.84 7.31 -21.30
CA ASP A 141 1.29 8.38 -20.46
C ASP A 141 1.18 7.90 -19.01
N ALA A 142 0.74 6.66 -18.78
CA ALA A 142 0.64 6.09 -17.43
C ALA A 142 2.01 6.03 -16.74
N LYS A 143 3.06 5.56 -17.45
CA LYS A 143 4.43 5.53 -16.93
C LYS A 143 4.98 6.93 -16.65
N ALA A 144 4.73 7.90 -17.55
CA ALA A 144 5.13 9.29 -17.34
C ALA A 144 4.43 9.89 -16.12
N LEU A 145 3.11 9.67 -15.96
CA LEU A 145 2.35 10.11 -14.80
C LEU A 145 2.89 9.50 -13.50
N VAL A 146 3.19 8.21 -13.46
CA VAL A 146 3.82 7.58 -12.29
C VAL A 146 5.15 8.24 -11.93
N ALA A 147 5.98 8.55 -12.93
CA ALA A 147 7.25 9.23 -12.69
C ALA A 147 7.04 10.65 -12.15
N TYR A 148 6.10 11.43 -12.71
CA TYR A 148 5.72 12.74 -12.17
C TYR A 148 5.20 12.66 -10.74
N LEU A 149 4.33 11.69 -10.44
CA LEU A 149 3.78 11.47 -9.09
C LEU A 149 4.87 11.08 -8.09
N THR A 150 5.91 10.38 -8.55
CA THR A 150 7.09 10.06 -7.73
C THR A 150 7.89 11.33 -7.42
N VAL A 151 8.09 12.22 -8.40
CA VAL A 151 8.72 13.53 -8.17
C VAL A 151 7.87 14.38 -7.23
N LEU A 152 6.55 14.42 -7.43
CA LEU A 152 5.61 15.16 -6.58
C LEU A 152 5.71 14.68 -5.12
N LYS A 153 5.63 13.36 -4.90
CA LYS A 153 5.81 12.74 -3.59
C LYS A 153 7.12 13.20 -2.95
N GLN A 154 8.24 13.07 -3.65
CA GLN A 154 9.55 13.39 -3.10
C GLN A 154 9.69 14.88 -2.76
N VAL A 155 9.25 15.76 -3.67
CA VAL A 155 9.28 17.22 -3.48
C VAL A 155 8.44 17.63 -2.27
N VAL A 156 7.25 17.06 -2.11
CA VAL A 156 6.37 17.33 -0.97
C VAL A 156 6.95 16.78 0.33
N GLU A 157 7.49 15.56 0.34
CA GLU A 157 8.07 14.92 1.54
C GLU A 157 9.32 15.64 2.06
N ASN A 158 10.17 16.16 1.17
CA ASN A 158 11.48 16.70 1.53
C ASN A 158 11.56 18.23 1.46
N GLY A 159 10.57 18.90 0.86
CA GLY A 159 10.54 20.35 0.73
C GLY A 159 10.61 21.08 2.08
N ASN A 160 11.03 22.34 2.04
CA ASN A 160 11.06 23.18 3.24
C ASN A 160 9.67 23.25 3.90
N PRO A 161 9.51 22.90 5.19
CA PRO A 161 8.21 22.84 5.86
C PRO A 161 7.38 24.13 5.85
N ILE A 162 8.03 25.29 5.67
CA ILE A 162 7.38 26.61 5.60
C ILE A 162 6.82 26.84 4.19
N GLU A 163 7.61 26.54 3.17
CA GLU A 163 7.27 26.82 1.77
C GLU A 163 6.31 25.77 1.18
N ARG A 164 6.60 24.49 1.44
CA ARG A 164 5.92 23.36 0.78
C ARG A 164 4.41 23.30 1.01
N LYS A 165 3.94 23.92 2.09
CA LYS A 165 2.51 23.99 2.44
C LYS A 165 1.70 24.79 1.43
N ASN A 166 2.36 25.68 0.67
CA ASN A 166 1.71 26.58 -0.29
C ASN A 166 2.00 26.20 -1.75
N TRP A 167 2.80 25.15 -2.01
CA TRP A 167 3.24 24.77 -3.36
C TRP A 167 2.13 24.20 -4.23
N PHE A 168 1.24 23.39 -3.64
CA PHE A 168 0.15 22.72 -4.34
C PHE A 168 -1.19 23.02 -3.65
N PRO A 169 -1.80 24.19 -3.90
CA PRO A 169 -3.04 24.59 -3.24
C PRO A 169 -4.27 23.80 -3.72
N ASP A 170 -4.23 23.27 -4.94
CA ASP A 170 -5.26 22.39 -5.49
C ASP A 170 -4.66 21.03 -5.80
N ILE A 171 -5.16 20.01 -5.09
CA ILE A 171 -4.78 18.61 -5.26
C ILE A 171 -5.93 17.74 -5.77
N GLU A 172 -7.12 18.32 -6.00
CA GLU A 172 -8.30 17.59 -6.46
C GLU A 172 -8.05 16.75 -7.72
N PRO A 173 -7.29 17.23 -8.74
CA PRO A 173 -7.02 16.42 -9.94
C PRO A 173 -6.38 15.06 -9.68
N LEU A 174 -5.65 14.87 -8.57
CA LEU A 174 -5.03 13.59 -8.20
C LEU A 174 -6.07 12.50 -7.88
N PHE A 175 -7.29 12.90 -7.52
CA PHE A 175 -8.35 11.98 -7.11
C PHE A 175 -9.23 11.56 -8.29
N LYS A 176 -9.35 12.41 -9.31
CA LYS A 176 -10.39 12.30 -10.34
C LYS A 176 -10.28 11.05 -11.21
N LEU A 177 -9.09 10.43 -11.27
CA LEU A 177 -8.87 9.20 -12.01
C LEU A 177 -9.11 7.91 -11.21
N LEU A 178 -9.26 7.99 -9.88
CA LEU A 178 -9.29 6.80 -9.01
C LEU A 178 -10.51 5.89 -9.27
N SER A 179 -11.66 6.49 -9.59
CA SER A 179 -12.92 5.77 -9.82
C SER A 179 -13.03 5.02 -11.14
N TYR A 180 -12.11 5.23 -12.09
CA TYR A 180 -12.22 4.62 -13.43
C TYR A 180 -11.51 3.27 -13.49
N GLU A 181 -12.21 2.23 -13.97
CA GLU A 181 -11.68 0.87 -14.11
C GLU A 181 -10.52 0.76 -15.11
N ASN A 182 -10.55 1.57 -16.18
CA ASN A 182 -9.53 1.57 -17.23
C ASN A 182 -8.20 2.20 -16.79
N VAL A 183 -8.13 2.84 -15.62
CA VAL A 183 -6.89 3.41 -15.09
C VAL A 183 -6.04 2.28 -14.51
N PRO A 184 -4.80 2.08 -14.97
CA PRO A 184 -3.98 0.96 -14.52
C PRO A 184 -3.81 0.92 -12.99
N PRO A 185 -3.89 -0.25 -12.34
CA PRO A 185 -3.79 -0.36 -10.88
C PRO A 185 -2.50 0.24 -10.30
N TYR A 186 -1.37 0.11 -11.01
CA TYR A 186 -0.10 0.69 -10.58
C TYR A 186 -0.12 2.24 -10.59
N LEU A 187 -0.87 2.85 -11.51
CA LEU A 187 -1.07 4.30 -11.57
C LEU A 187 -2.01 4.77 -10.46
N LYS A 188 -3.11 4.04 -10.21
CA LYS A 188 -3.97 4.30 -9.03
C LYS A 188 -3.16 4.22 -7.73
N GLY A 189 -2.28 3.24 -7.59
CA GLY A 189 -1.34 3.13 -6.47
C GLY A 189 -0.41 4.34 -6.36
N ALA A 190 0.17 4.81 -7.46
CA ALA A 190 1.02 6.00 -7.48
C ALA A 190 0.25 7.27 -7.10
N LEU A 191 -1.00 7.42 -7.56
CA LEU A 191 -1.89 8.54 -7.16
C LEU A 191 -2.16 8.50 -5.65
N ARG A 192 -2.55 7.35 -5.10
CA ARG A 192 -2.78 7.19 -3.65
C ARG A 192 -1.52 7.45 -2.83
N ASN A 193 -0.35 7.03 -3.30
CA ASN A 193 0.94 7.34 -2.67
C ASN A 193 1.23 8.85 -2.65
N ALA A 194 0.99 9.56 -3.75
CA ALA A 194 1.16 11.01 -3.81
C ALA A 194 0.13 11.75 -2.95
N ILE A 195 -1.12 11.28 -2.89
CA ILE A 195 -2.15 11.85 -2.01
C ILE A 195 -1.74 11.70 -0.53
N ALA A 196 -1.22 10.51 -0.15
CA ALA A 196 -0.83 10.23 1.23
C ALA A 196 0.27 11.19 1.76
N THR A 197 1.15 11.71 0.89
CA THR A 197 2.19 12.65 1.34
C THR A 197 1.61 13.97 1.84
N PHE A 198 0.50 14.43 1.27
CA PHE A 198 -0.13 15.69 1.68
C PHE A 198 -0.74 15.62 3.09
N VAL A 199 -1.14 14.42 3.54
CA VAL A 199 -1.70 14.20 4.89
C VAL A 199 -0.68 14.57 5.98
N GLN A 200 0.61 14.28 5.74
CA GLN A 200 1.69 14.56 6.70
C GLN A 200 2.14 16.03 6.68
N VAL A 201 1.94 16.73 5.56
CA VAL A 201 2.42 18.12 5.37
C VAL A 201 1.48 19.14 6.00
N SER A 202 0.17 18.92 5.92
CA SER A 202 -0.82 19.84 6.46
C SER A 202 -1.97 19.08 7.14
N PRO A 203 -2.09 19.16 8.47
CA PRO A 203 -3.21 18.53 9.18
C PRO A 203 -4.56 19.12 8.76
N ILE A 204 -4.57 20.36 8.25
CA ILE A 204 -5.77 21.02 7.69
C ILE A 204 -6.26 20.30 6.42
N MET A 205 -5.34 19.73 5.63
CA MET A 205 -5.70 19.03 4.41
C MET A 205 -6.34 17.66 4.68
N LYS A 206 -6.25 17.12 5.89
CA LYS A 206 -6.81 15.79 6.23
C LYS A 206 -8.29 15.68 5.88
N ASP A 207 -9.12 16.63 6.33
CA ASP A 207 -10.56 16.59 6.11
C ASP A 207 -10.91 16.81 4.63
N THR A 208 -10.11 17.63 3.95
CA THR A 208 -10.27 17.86 2.50
C THR A 208 -9.93 16.61 1.69
N ILE A 209 -8.82 15.94 2.02
CA ILE A 209 -8.39 14.68 1.41
C ILE A 209 -9.43 13.60 1.67
N TRP A 210 -9.94 13.51 2.91
CA TRP A 210 -10.98 12.54 3.26
C TRP A 210 -12.25 12.77 2.43
N ARG A 211 -12.72 14.01 2.34
CA ARG A 211 -13.86 14.39 1.49
C ARG A 211 -13.64 14.03 0.02
N TYR A 212 -12.42 14.21 -0.50
CA TYR A 212 -12.09 13.83 -1.87
C TYR A 212 -12.03 12.32 -2.08
N LEU A 213 -11.53 11.54 -1.11
CA LEU A 213 -11.59 10.08 -1.18
C LEU A 213 -13.06 9.61 -1.21
N GLU A 214 -13.91 10.17 -0.34
CA GLU A 214 -15.35 9.87 -0.34
C GLU A 214 -16.04 10.30 -1.64
N GLN A 215 -15.54 11.34 -2.32
CA GLN A 215 -16.13 11.82 -3.56
C GLN A 215 -15.68 11.04 -4.81
N TYR A 216 -14.40 10.66 -4.87
CA TYR A 216 -13.75 10.20 -6.10
C TYR A 216 -13.17 8.77 -6.04
N ASP A 217 -12.90 8.24 -4.85
CA ASP A 217 -12.44 6.86 -4.67
C ASP A 217 -13.62 5.87 -4.55
N LEU A 218 -14.86 6.38 -4.67
CA LEU A 218 -16.06 5.60 -4.95
C LEU A 218 -16.18 5.42 -6.47
N PRO A 219 -16.21 4.20 -7.02
CA PRO A 219 -16.37 4.07 -8.46
C PRO A 219 -17.72 4.56 -8.94
N VAL A 220 -17.65 5.11 -10.15
CA VAL A 220 -18.80 5.30 -11.01
C VAL A 220 -19.18 3.92 -11.52
N VAL A 221 -20.14 3.28 -10.86
CA VAL A 221 -20.74 2.01 -11.29
C VAL A 221 -21.17 2.15 -12.76
N VAL A 222 -20.44 1.53 -13.67
CA VAL A 222 -21.03 1.12 -14.94
C VAL A 222 -21.59 -0.26 -14.66
N GLY A 223 -22.92 -0.38 -14.70
CA GLY A 223 -23.60 -1.62 -14.36
C GLY A 223 -23.08 -2.81 -15.16
N PRO A 224 -23.30 -4.05 -14.70
CA PRO A 224 -22.91 -5.22 -15.47
C PRO A 224 -23.51 -5.12 -16.87
N ASN A 225 -22.68 -5.21 -17.90
CA ASN A 225 -23.12 -5.38 -19.29
C ASN A 225 -23.86 -6.73 -19.40
N VAL A 226 -25.10 -6.77 -18.94
CA VAL A 226 -26.06 -7.82 -19.29
C VAL A 226 -26.56 -7.47 -20.70
N GLY A 227 -25.74 -7.80 -21.69
CA GLY A 227 -25.94 -7.33 -23.05
C GLY A 227 -25.12 -8.09 -24.09
N ASN A 228 -25.36 -9.40 -24.19
CA ASN A 228 -25.34 -10.13 -25.46
C ASN A 228 -24.00 -10.18 -26.23
N SER A 229 -23.10 -11.08 -25.84
CA SER A 229 -22.18 -11.72 -26.81
C SER A 229 -22.06 -13.20 -26.46
N GLY A 230 -22.42 -14.04 -27.43
CA GLY A 230 -22.30 -15.49 -27.32
C GLY A 230 -20.84 -15.92 -27.25
N SER A 231 -20.59 -16.95 -26.44
CA SER A 231 -19.44 -17.86 -26.54
C SER A 231 -18.05 -17.22 -26.67
N ALA A 232 -17.53 -16.76 -25.54
CA ALA A 232 -16.13 -17.01 -25.18
C ALA A 232 -16.10 -17.20 -23.65
N MET A 233 -15.76 -18.41 -23.19
CA MET A 233 -15.37 -18.61 -21.80
C MET A 233 -14.04 -17.89 -21.59
N ASP A 234 -14.08 -16.60 -21.28
CA ASP A 234 -12.95 -15.99 -20.62
C ASP A 234 -12.86 -16.63 -19.24
N THR A 235 -11.77 -17.35 -19.01
CA THR A 235 -11.47 -17.94 -17.71
C THR A 235 -11.21 -16.77 -16.78
N GLN A 236 -12.23 -16.31 -16.05
CA GLN A 236 -12.09 -15.24 -15.07
C GLN A 236 -11.03 -15.68 -14.05
N VAL A 237 -9.86 -15.03 -14.11
CA VAL A 237 -8.76 -15.29 -13.18
C VAL A 237 -9.10 -14.57 -11.89
N TYR A 238 -9.47 -15.34 -10.87
CA TYR A 238 -9.70 -14.83 -9.50
C TYR A 238 -8.35 -14.54 -8.82
N ASP A 239 -7.70 -13.44 -9.23
CA ASP A 239 -6.47 -12.93 -8.61
C ASP A 239 -6.73 -11.69 -7.74
N MET A 240 -5.68 -11.13 -7.14
CA MET A 240 -5.79 -9.94 -6.28
C MET A 240 -6.33 -8.71 -7.03
N ARG A 241 -6.13 -8.63 -8.35
CA ARG A 241 -6.67 -7.52 -9.15
C ARG A 241 -8.18 -7.66 -9.28
N PHE A 242 -8.67 -8.88 -9.47
CA PHE A 242 -10.11 -9.15 -9.45
C PHE A 242 -10.74 -8.79 -8.10
N GLU A 243 -10.15 -9.22 -6.98
CA GLU A 243 -10.64 -8.87 -5.64
C GLU A 243 -10.64 -7.35 -5.39
N LEU A 244 -9.57 -6.66 -5.80
CA LEU A 244 -9.47 -5.20 -5.71
C LEU A 244 -10.56 -4.52 -6.54
N ASN A 245 -10.79 -4.96 -7.77
CA ASN A 245 -11.81 -4.39 -8.65
C ASN A 245 -13.23 -4.58 -8.06
N GLU A 246 -13.51 -5.76 -7.49
CA GLU A 246 -14.80 -6.03 -6.82
C GLU A 246 -15.01 -5.11 -5.61
N VAL A 247 -13.99 -4.90 -4.78
CA VAL A 247 -14.08 -4.00 -3.62
C VAL A 247 -14.20 -2.55 -4.04
N GLU A 248 -13.40 -2.11 -5.02
CA GLU A 248 -13.55 -0.79 -5.60
C GLU A 248 -15.02 -0.64 -6.03
N ALA A 249 -15.57 -1.53 -6.87
CA ALA A 249 -16.94 -1.47 -7.40
C ALA A 249 -18.06 -1.34 -6.34
N ARG A 250 -17.85 -1.88 -5.14
CA ARG A 250 -18.89 -2.03 -4.09
C ARG A 250 -19.13 -0.80 -3.22
N ARG A 251 -18.42 0.31 -3.42
CA ARG A 251 -18.59 1.57 -2.65
C ARG A 251 -18.51 1.35 -1.14
N GLU A 252 -17.38 0.84 -0.70
CA GLU A 252 -17.16 0.48 0.69
C GLU A 252 -16.77 1.69 1.56
N GLN A 253 -17.45 1.88 2.70
CA GLN A 253 -17.09 2.88 3.73
C GLN A 253 -15.80 2.47 4.46
N PHE A 254 -15.31 3.27 5.42
CA PHE A 254 -14.09 2.94 6.20
C PHE A 254 -14.07 1.51 6.76
N ILE A 255 -15.22 0.99 7.21
CA ILE A 255 -15.35 -0.40 7.66
C ILE A 255 -15.12 -1.42 6.55
N GLY A 256 -15.48 -1.09 5.30
CA GLY A 256 -15.21 -1.91 4.14
C GLY A 256 -13.73 -1.88 3.74
N ILE A 257 -13.03 -0.74 3.87
CA ILE A 257 -11.56 -0.71 3.72
C ILE A 257 -10.89 -1.68 4.72
N PHE A 258 -11.33 -1.67 5.98
CA PHE A 258 -10.87 -2.64 6.96
C PHE A 258 -11.18 -4.08 6.55
N ARG A 259 -12.43 -4.37 6.16
CA ARG A 259 -12.86 -5.70 5.69
C ARG A 259 -12.05 -6.18 4.49
N PHE A 260 -11.76 -5.32 3.53
CA PHE A 260 -10.89 -5.65 2.41
C PHE A 260 -9.50 -6.07 2.89
N ILE A 261 -8.86 -5.25 3.74
CA ILE A 261 -7.52 -5.56 4.27
C ILE A 261 -7.53 -6.87 5.06
N TYR A 262 -8.58 -7.11 5.83
CA TYR A 262 -8.71 -8.28 6.69
C TYR A 262 -9.08 -9.56 5.90
N ASP A 263 -10.20 -9.55 5.17
CA ASP A 263 -10.79 -10.73 4.51
C ASP A 263 -10.10 -11.07 3.18
N HIS A 264 -9.70 -10.07 2.40
CA HIS A 264 -9.23 -10.25 1.01
C HIS A 264 -7.70 -10.13 0.87
N VAL A 265 -7.05 -9.32 1.71
CA VAL A 265 -5.61 -9.11 1.61
C VAL A 265 -4.84 -10.00 2.58
N PHE A 266 -5.06 -9.83 3.89
CA PHE A 266 -4.31 -10.51 4.93
C PHE A 266 -4.81 -11.94 5.18
N GLY A 267 -6.14 -12.16 5.23
CA GLY A 267 -6.72 -13.49 5.47
C GLY A 267 -6.12 -14.60 4.60
N PRO A 268 -6.10 -14.46 3.26
CA PRO A 268 -5.56 -15.48 2.36
C PRO A 268 -4.05 -15.37 2.11
N PHE A 269 -3.34 -14.41 2.72
CA PHE A 269 -1.92 -14.17 2.41
C PHE A 269 -1.03 -15.42 2.54
N PRO A 270 -1.23 -16.35 3.50
CA PRO A 270 -0.37 -17.51 3.60
C PRO A 270 -0.55 -18.51 2.45
N GLN A 271 -1.76 -18.56 1.88
CA GLN A 271 -2.12 -19.54 0.83
C GLN A 271 -1.96 -18.98 -0.58
N ARG A 272 -1.88 -17.65 -0.72
CA ARG A 272 -1.76 -16.98 -2.02
C ARG A 272 -0.39 -17.25 -2.66
N ALA A 273 -0.39 -17.47 -3.97
CA ALA A 273 0.84 -17.59 -4.76
C ALA A 273 1.37 -16.19 -5.10
N TYR A 274 2.63 -15.92 -4.76
CA TYR A 274 3.32 -14.66 -5.06
C TYR A 274 4.46 -14.93 -6.03
N ALA A 275 4.57 -14.11 -7.07
CA ALA A 275 5.67 -14.20 -8.01
C ALA A 275 7.00 -13.74 -7.38
N ASP A 276 6.95 -12.66 -6.60
CA ASP A 276 8.07 -12.16 -5.80
C ASP A 276 7.76 -12.29 -4.29
N PRO A 277 8.56 -13.06 -3.52
CA PRO A 277 8.45 -13.13 -2.07
C PRO A 277 8.57 -11.77 -1.37
N SER A 278 9.27 -10.79 -1.96
CA SER A 278 9.40 -9.44 -1.41
C SER A 278 8.06 -8.70 -1.43
N GLU A 279 7.30 -8.80 -2.52
CA GLU A 279 5.95 -8.24 -2.63
C GLU A 279 5.00 -8.84 -1.59
N LYS A 280 5.10 -10.16 -1.34
CA LYS A 280 4.36 -10.83 -0.26
C LYS A 280 4.59 -10.13 1.08
N TRP A 281 5.85 -9.97 1.47
CA TRP A 281 6.17 -9.41 2.79
C TRP A 281 5.93 -7.90 2.87
N GLN A 282 6.04 -7.16 1.77
CA GLN A 282 5.61 -5.75 1.70
C GLN A 282 4.11 -5.63 1.99
N LEU A 283 3.29 -6.47 1.38
CA LEU A 283 1.84 -6.51 1.59
C LEU A 283 1.50 -6.86 3.04
N VAL A 284 2.11 -7.92 3.57
CA VAL A 284 1.94 -8.35 4.97
C VAL A 284 2.30 -7.23 5.95
N VAL A 285 3.45 -6.57 5.76
CA VAL A 285 3.86 -5.44 6.59
C VAL A 285 2.86 -4.28 6.51
N ALA A 286 2.31 -3.99 5.34
CA ALA A 286 1.29 -2.95 5.18
C ALA A 286 0.00 -3.28 5.96
N CYS A 287 -0.49 -4.51 5.87
CA CYS A 287 -1.64 -4.98 6.64
C CYS A 287 -1.38 -4.92 8.15
N LEU A 288 -0.23 -5.41 8.62
CA LEU A 288 0.12 -5.39 10.03
C LEU A 288 0.24 -3.96 10.59
N LYS A 289 0.82 -3.02 9.83
CA LYS A 289 0.83 -1.59 10.19
C LYS A 289 -0.59 -1.04 10.34
N HIS A 290 -1.50 -1.44 9.44
CA HIS A 290 -2.90 -1.02 9.51
C HIS A 290 -3.58 -1.56 10.78
N PHE A 291 -3.43 -2.85 11.09
CA PHE A 291 -3.97 -3.45 12.32
C PHE A 291 -3.38 -2.81 13.59
N GLN A 292 -2.07 -2.62 13.63
CA GLN A 292 -1.39 -1.93 14.73
C GLN A 292 -1.94 -0.51 14.92
N MET A 293 -2.07 0.27 13.84
CA MET A 293 -2.58 1.64 13.89
C MET A 293 -4.01 1.68 14.46
N MET A 294 -4.88 0.76 14.05
CA MET A 294 -6.24 0.70 14.60
C MET A 294 -6.24 0.32 16.08
N LEU A 295 -5.40 -0.64 16.49
CA LEU A 295 -5.27 -1.04 17.90
C LEU A 295 -4.62 0.04 18.77
N SER A 296 -3.79 0.93 18.21
CA SER A 296 -3.11 1.99 18.96
C SER A 296 -3.92 3.29 19.06
N MET A 297 -4.75 3.58 18.06
CA MET A 297 -5.47 4.87 17.98
C MET A 297 -6.82 4.87 18.70
N TYR A 298 -7.37 3.69 19.03
CA TYR A 298 -8.66 3.54 19.68
C TYR A 298 -8.51 2.87 21.04
N ASP A 299 -8.95 3.57 22.09
CA ASP A 299 -9.18 2.97 23.40
C ASP A 299 -10.62 2.44 23.43
N VAL A 300 -10.79 1.18 23.84
CA VAL A 300 -12.12 0.56 23.96
C VAL A 300 -12.71 1.00 25.29
N GLY A 301 -13.82 1.74 25.26
CA GLY A 301 -14.54 2.18 26.45
C GLY A 301 -15.75 1.29 26.79
N ASP A 302 -16.39 1.57 27.94
CA ASP A 302 -17.57 0.83 28.40
C ASP A 302 -18.75 0.91 27.40
N GLU A 303 -18.91 2.05 26.69
CA GLU A 303 -19.98 2.26 25.69
C GLU A 303 -19.83 1.41 24.42
N ASP A 304 -18.60 1.00 24.07
CA ASP A 304 -18.31 0.14 22.91
C ASP A 304 -18.57 -1.35 23.22
N SER A 305 -18.74 -1.69 24.51
CA SER A 305 -19.01 -3.05 24.98
C SER A 305 -20.47 -3.45 24.78
N ASP A 306 -21.39 -2.48 24.72
CA ASP A 306 -22.84 -2.68 24.57
C ASP A 306 -23.28 -3.08 23.15
N ALA A 307 -22.43 -2.86 22.13
CA ALA A 307 -22.71 -3.26 20.74
C ALA A 307 -22.74 -4.78 20.53
N VAL A 308 -22.47 -5.58 21.56
CA VAL A 308 -22.28 -7.03 21.49
C VAL A 308 -23.51 -7.84 21.92
N THR A 309 -24.47 -7.24 22.62
CA THR A 309 -25.56 -7.99 23.27
C THR A 309 -26.75 -8.31 22.36
N ASP A 310 -26.89 -7.65 21.20
CA ASP A 310 -28.10 -7.78 20.36
C ASP A 310 -28.08 -8.93 19.32
N GLN A 311 -26.97 -9.67 19.17
CA GLN A 311 -26.93 -10.76 18.19
C GLN A 311 -27.61 -12.06 18.65
N SER A 312 -27.88 -12.25 19.95
CA SER A 312 -28.51 -13.49 20.44
C SER A 312 -30.04 -13.43 20.62
N HIS A 313 -30.69 -12.30 20.34
CA HIS A 313 -32.15 -12.16 20.50
C HIS A 313 -32.94 -11.63 19.29
N ILE A 314 -32.32 -11.39 18.13
CA ILE A 314 -33.05 -10.97 16.92
C ILE A 314 -33.40 -12.20 16.06
N SER A 315 -34.42 -12.93 16.51
CA SER A 315 -35.15 -13.87 15.65
C SER A 315 -36.65 -13.81 15.88
N VAL A 316 -37.22 -12.61 16.07
CA VAL A 316 -38.62 -12.29 15.73
C VAL A 316 -38.67 -10.77 15.48
N MET A 317 -39.11 -10.33 14.30
CA MET A 317 -39.23 -8.92 13.86
C MET A 317 -37.97 -8.26 13.27
N GLY A 318 -37.64 -8.63 12.02
CA GLY A 318 -37.54 -7.69 10.89
C GLY A 318 -36.63 -6.46 10.92
N HIS A 319 -35.75 -6.27 11.90
CA HIS A 319 -34.78 -5.16 11.92
C HIS A 319 -33.38 -5.70 12.15
N SER A 320 -32.61 -5.81 11.06
CA SER A 320 -31.17 -5.96 11.11
C SER A 320 -30.59 -4.79 11.91
N SER A 321 -29.88 -5.07 13.00
CA SER A 321 -29.10 -4.04 13.71
C SER A 321 -28.24 -3.30 12.68
N PRO A 322 -28.18 -1.96 12.70
CA PRO A 322 -27.46 -1.21 11.69
C PRO A 322 -25.97 -1.58 11.78
N ILE A 323 -25.38 -1.90 10.63
CA ILE A 323 -23.95 -2.17 10.37
C ILE A 323 -23.00 -1.04 10.90
N HIS A 324 -23.56 0.04 11.43
CA HIS A 324 -22.93 1.26 11.92
C HIS A 324 -22.23 1.13 13.30
N MET A 325 -22.13 -0.07 13.88
CA MET A 325 -21.66 -0.27 15.27
C MET A 325 -20.44 -1.21 15.42
N GLN A 326 -19.86 -1.72 14.32
CA GLN A 326 -18.65 -2.56 14.38
C GLN A 326 -17.40 -1.70 14.19
N LEU A 327 -16.79 -1.25 15.29
CA LEU A 327 -15.47 -0.63 15.20
C LEU A 327 -14.44 -1.67 14.73
N PRO A 328 -13.56 -1.35 13.76
CA PRO A 328 -12.49 -2.26 13.33
C PRO A 328 -11.63 -2.83 14.46
N VAL A 329 -11.42 -2.05 15.53
CA VAL A 329 -10.69 -2.52 16.71
C VAL A 329 -11.39 -3.69 17.41
N VAL A 330 -12.72 -3.66 17.50
CA VAL A 330 -13.54 -4.71 18.12
C VAL A 330 -13.50 -5.98 17.28
N GLU A 331 -13.54 -5.86 15.95
CA GLU A 331 -13.38 -7.00 15.03
C GLU A 331 -12.02 -7.69 15.19
N VAL A 332 -10.94 -6.90 15.29
CA VAL A 332 -9.59 -7.44 15.56
C VAL A 332 -9.55 -8.15 16.91
N LEU A 333 -10.04 -7.53 17.99
CA LEU A 333 -10.06 -8.16 19.32
C LEU A 333 -10.87 -9.46 19.32
N LYS A 334 -12.06 -9.46 18.71
CA LYS A 334 -12.92 -10.65 18.59
C LYS A 334 -12.26 -11.78 17.81
N ASP A 335 -11.49 -11.49 16.75
CA ASP A 335 -10.73 -12.51 16.03
C ASP A 335 -9.69 -13.18 16.94
N PHE A 336 -8.88 -12.37 17.64
CA PHE A 336 -7.87 -12.87 18.57
C PHE A 336 -8.47 -13.66 19.72
N MET A 337 -9.52 -13.14 20.35
CA MET A 337 -10.22 -13.76 21.47
C MET A 337 -11.10 -14.98 21.07
N SER A 338 -11.08 -15.36 19.79
CA SER A 338 -11.69 -16.59 19.26
C SER A 338 -10.69 -17.48 18.52
N GLY A 339 -9.40 -17.11 18.46
CA GLY A 339 -8.38 -17.86 17.72
C GLY A 339 -8.66 -17.98 16.21
N LYS A 340 -9.24 -16.95 15.59
CA LYS A 340 -9.66 -16.95 14.18
C LYS A 340 -8.50 -16.62 13.22
N THR A 341 -8.82 -16.17 12.01
CA THR A 341 -7.89 -16.08 10.87
C THR A 341 -6.73 -15.12 11.13
N LEU A 342 -7.00 -13.93 11.67
CA LEU A 342 -5.94 -12.93 11.89
C LEU A 342 -4.94 -13.41 12.96
N PHE A 343 -5.43 -13.96 14.08
CA PHE A 343 -4.59 -14.63 15.08
C PHE A 343 -3.76 -15.75 14.48
N ARG A 344 -4.39 -16.70 13.76
CA ARG A 344 -3.69 -17.84 13.16
C ARG A 344 -2.61 -17.40 12.19
N ASN A 345 -2.89 -16.39 11.38
CA ASN A 345 -1.94 -15.86 10.40
C ASN A 345 -0.76 -15.14 11.09
N ILE A 346 -1.02 -14.36 12.15
CA ILE A 346 0.02 -13.72 12.97
C ILE A 346 0.88 -14.77 13.69
N MET A 347 0.26 -15.79 14.29
CA MET A 347 1.00 -16.90 14.88
C MET A 347 1.79 -17.68 13.83
N GLY A 348 1.27 -17.83 12.61
CA GLY A 348 2.01 -18.42 11.49
C GLY A 348 3.29 -17.66 11.09
N ILE A 349 3.35 -16.35 11.34
CA ILE A 349 4.57 -15.54 11.16
C ILE A 349 5.56 -15.77 12.31
N LEU A 350 5.06 -15.98 13.54
CA LEU A 350 5.87 -16.04 14.77
C LEU A 350 6.35 -17.45 15.14
N LEU A 351 5.57 -18.49 14.83
CA LEU A 351 5.87 -19.87 15.18
C LEU A 351 7.16 -20.46 14.57
N PRO A 352 7.63 -20.03 13.38
CA PRO A 352 8.94 -20.47 12.88
C PRO A 352 10.11 -20.12 13.82
N GLY A 353 9.93 -19.12 14.69
CA GLY A 353 10.84 -18.81 15.78
C GLY A 353 12.10 -18.04 15.37
N VAL A 354 12.93 -17.75 16.39
CA VAL A 354 14.06 -16.83 16.28
C VAL A 354 15.17 -17.30 15.33
N ASN A 355 15.44 -18.61 15.30
CA ASN A 355 16.49 -19.18 14.45
C ASN A 355 16.14 -19.10 12.95
N PHE A 356 14.87 -19.34 12.62
CA PHE A 356 14.36 -19.16 11.26
C PHE A 356 14.51 -17.70 10.83
N LEU A 357 14.08 -16.76 11.69
CA LEU A 357 14.17 -15.34 11.38
C LEU A 357 15.62 -14.89 11.13
N ILE A 358 16.57 -15.32 11.97
CA ILE A 358 18.01 -15.02 11.79
C ILE A 358 18.51 -15.52 10.43
N THR A 359 18.12 -16.73 10.05
CA THR A 359 18.52 -17.36 8.79
C THR A 359 17.98 -16.57 7.59
N GLU A 360 16.68 -16.25 7.61
CA GLU A 360 16.03 -15.52 6.53
C GLU A 360 16.52 -14.08 6.43
N ARG A 361 16.72 -13.41 7.57
CA ARG A 361 17.24 -12.04 7.64
C ARG A 361 18.62 -11.89 7.00
N THR A 362 19.43 -12.95 7.03
CA THR A 362 20.81 -12.97 6.52
C THR A 362 20.85 -13.41 5.06
N ASN A 363 20.02 -14.38 4.67
CA ASN A 363 20.15 -15.07 3.38
C ASN A 363 19.15 -14.62 2.31
N GLN A 364 18.06 -13.94 2.69
CA GLN A 364 16.97 -13.60 1.76
C GLN A 364 16.84 -12.11 1.56
N ILE A 365 16.51 -11.71 0.32
CA ILE A 365 16.27 -10.30 -0.05
C ILE A 365 15.09 -9.72 0.76
N TYR A 366 14.05 -10.52 0.98
CA TYR A 366 12.88 -10.13 1.78
C TYR A 366 13.12 -10.21 3.29
N GLY A 367 14.30 -10.65 3.75
CA GLY A 367 14.58 -10.92 5.16
C GLY A 367 14.31 -9.72 6.09
N GLN A 368 14.57 -8.49 5.62
CA GLN A 368 14.26 -7.25 6.37
C GLN A 368 12.74 -7.00 6.49
N LEU A 369 11.97 -7.34 5.45
CA LEU A 369 10.52 -7.20 5.46
C LEU A 369 9.89 -8.23 6.41
N LEU A 370 10.40 -9.46 6.41
CA LEU A 370 10.00 -10.50 7.36
C LEU A 370 10.35 -10.12 8.81
N GLU A 371 11.55 -9.61 9.08
CA GLU A 371 11.92 -9.06 10.39
C GLU A 371 10.94 -7.99 10.85
N LYS A 372 10.56 -7.07 9.95
CA LYS A 372 9.56 -6.05 10.27
C LYS A 372 8.17 -6.65 10.52
N ALA A 373 7.77 -7.68 9.77
CA ALA A 373 6.51 -8.38 10.00
C ALA A 373 6.48 -9.06 11.38
N VAL A 374 7.55 -9.76 11.78
CA VAL A 374 7.69 -10.34 13.12
C VAL A 374 7.58 -9.27 14.21
N GLN A 375 8.30 -8.15 14.05
CA GLN A 375 8.22 -7.04 15.01
C GLN A 375 6.78 -6.54 15.16
N LEU A 376 6.09 -6.23 14.06
CA LEU A 376 4.71 -5.73 14.09
C LEU A 376 3.73 -6.76 14.66
N SER A 377 3.92 -8.04 14.35
CA SER A 377 3.12 -9.14 14.89
C SER A 377 3.25 -9.23 16.42
N LEU A 378 4.47 -9.12 16.98
CA LEU A 378 4.67 -9.09 18.44
C LEU A 378 4.06 -7.83 19.08
N GLU A 379 4.18 -6.67 18.44
CA GLU A 379 3.57 -5.42 18.89
C GLU A 379 2.03 -5.51 18.91
N ILE A 380 1.42 -6.15 17.91
CA ILE A 380 -0.03 -6.41 17.87
C ILE A 380 -0.46 -7.34 18.99
N ILE A 381 0.28 -8.44 19.24
CA ILE A 381 -0.01 -9.36 20.37
C ILE A 381 -0.06 -8.57 21.69
N ILE A 382 0.92 -7.72 21.94
CA ILE A 382 0.95 -6.88 23.14
C ILE A 382 -0.28 -5.98 23.21
N LEU A 383 -0.61 -5.27 22.12
CA LEU A 383 -1.76 -4.36 22.10
C LEU A 383 -3.08 -5.10 22.36
N VAL A 384 -3.22 -6.32 21.86
CA VAL A 384 -4.41 -7.15 22.12
C VAL A 384 -4.44 -7.59 23.59
N MET A 385 -3.34 -8.10 24.15
CA MET A 385 -3.27 -8.54 25.55
C MET A 385 -3.47 -7.40 26.57
N GLU A 386 -3.18 -6.16 26.19
CA GLU A 386 -3.45 -5.00 27.03
C GLU A 386 -4.93 -4.59 27.00
N LYS A 387 -5.64 -4.90 25.92
CA LYS A 387 -7.03 -4.48 25.70
C LYS A 387 -8.05 -5.57 26.03
N ASP A 388 -7.73 -6.84 25.77
CA ASP A 388 -8.63 -7.96 26.03
C ASP A 388 -8.96 -8.12 27.52
N SER A 389 -8.04 -7.76 28.42
CA SER A 389 -8.28 -7.75 29.86
C SER A 389 -9.41 -6.81 30.27
N ILE A 390 -9.65 -5.75 29.49
CA ILE A 390 -10.70 -4.76 29.75
C ILE A 390 -12.06 -5.29 29.27
N VAL A 391 -12.09 -5.89 28.08
CA VAL A 391 -13.35 -6.30 27.42
C VAL A 391 -13.80 -7.73 27.75
N SER A 392 -12.90 -8.56 28.27
CA SER A 392 -13.16 -9.99 28.45
C SER A 392 -14.28 -10.32 29.43
N ASP A 393 -14.52 -9.49 30.44
CA ASP A 393 -15.63 -9.70 31.38
C ASP A 393 -16.99 -9.48 30.72
N PHE A 394 -17.07 -8.54 29.78
CA PHE A 394 -18.30 -8.22 29.04
C PHE A 394 -18.64 -9.25 27.96
N TRP A 395 -17.61 -9.85 27.33
CA TRP A 395 -17.78 -10.71 26.16
C TRP A 395 -17.79 -12.21 26.48
N ARG A 396 -17.65 -12.58 27.76
CA ARG A 396 -17.86 -13.95 28.23
C ARG A 396 -19.34 -14.36 28.09
N PRO A 397 -19.62 -15.64 27.77
CA PRO A 397 -18.67 -16.75 27.60
C PRO A 397 -18.15 -16.92 26.15
N LEU A 398 -18.58 -16.08 25.21
CA LEU A 398 -18.33 -16.27 23.78
C LEU A 398 -16.86 -16.05 23.39
N TYR A 399 -16.18 -15.15 24.09
CA TYR A 399 -14.80 -14.76 23.82
C TYR A 399 -13.91 -15.06 25.03
N GLN A 400 -12.72 -15.58 24.77
CA GLN A 400 -11.72 -15.87 25.80
C GLN A 400 -10.56 -14.89 25.71
N PRO A 401 -10.02 -14.42 26.85
CA PRO A 401 -8.75 -13.70 26.87
C PRO A 401 -7.65 -14.41 26.08
N LEU A 402 -6.77 -13.65 25.44
CA LEU A 402 -5.73 -14.17 24.55
C LEU A 402 -4.72 -15.05 25.29
N ASP A 403 -4.42 -14.74 26.55
CA ASP A 403 -3.57 -15.58 27.40
C ASP A 403 -4.16 -16.99 27.61
N VAL A 404 -5.48 -17.11 27.75
CA VAL A 404 -6.17 -18.40 27.82
C VAL A 404 -6.03 -19.14 26.50
N ILE A 405 -6.20 -18.46 25.37
CA ILE A 405 -6.05 -19.05 24.03
C ILE A 405 -4.61 -19.54 23.79
N LEU A 406 -3.61 -18.71 24.10
CA LEU A 406 -2.20 -19.07 24.01
C LEU A 406 -1.84 -20.25 24.93
N SER A 407 -2.48 -20.35 26.10
CA SER A 407 -2.22 -21.45 27.05
C SER A 407 -2.69 -22.83 26.56
N GLN A 408 -3.52 -22.88 25.51
CA GLN A 408 -3.98 -24.15 24.92
C GLN A 408 -2.85 -24.89 24.19
N ASP A 409 -1.81 -24.18 23.72
CA ASP A 409 -0.64 -24.76 23.07
C ASP A 409 0.65 -24.12 23.62
N PRO A 410 1.41 -24.81 24.50
CA PRO A 410 2.59 -24.25 25.12
C PRO A 410 3.68 -23.86 24.11
N ASN A 411 3.68 -24.45 22.90
CA ASN A 411 4.64 -24.09 21.87
C ASN A 411 4.46 -22.65 21.38
N GLN A 412 3.23 -22.13 21.39
CA GLN A 412 2.95 -20.73 21.02
C GLN A 412 3.62 -19.78 22.00
N VAL A 413 3.52 -20.06 23.28
CA VAL A 413 4.14 -19.23 24.34
C VAL A 413 5.66 -19.31 24.24
N VAL A 414 6.22 -20.52 24.08
CA VAL A 414 7.67 -20.70 23.91
C VAL A 414 8.17 -19.90 22.70
N ALA A 415 7.50 -19.99 21.55
CA ALA A 415 7.89 -19.27 20.33
C ALA A 415 7.92 -17.74 20.56
N LEU A 416 6.92 -17.18 21.24
CA LEU A 416 6.87 -15.74 21.57
C LEU A 416 8.04 -15.32 22.48
N LEU A 417 8.43 -16.18 23.42
CA LEU A 417 9.49 -15.90 24.40
C LEU A 417 10.91 -16.12 23.86
N GLU A 418 11.08 -17.01 22.87
CA GLU A 418 12.39 -17.27 22.26
C GLU A 418 12.97 -16.05 21.52
N TYR A 419 12.12 -15.13 21.07
CA TYR A 419 12.53 -13.89 20.41
C TYR A 419 13.36 -12.94 21.29
N VAL A 420 13.44 -13.18 22.61
CA VAL A 420 14.41 -12.50 23.48
C VAL A 420 15.87 -12.68 23.01
N ARG A 421 16.15 -13.74 22.25
CA ARG A 421 17.48 -14.04 21.69
C ARG A 421 17.79 -13.35 20.35
N TYR A 422 16.90 -12.48 19.87
CA TYR A 422 17.04 -11.87 18.55
C TYR A 422 17.87 -10.58 18.57
N ASP A 423 19.15 -10.66 18.19
CA ASP A 423 20.10 -9.56 18.41
C ASP A 423 20.13 -8.48 17.31
N PHE A 424 19.53 -8.71 16.14
CA PHE A 424 19.57 -7.73 15.04
C PHE A 424 18.64 -6.52 15.26
N GLN A 425 17.56 -6.70 16.03
CA GLN A 425 16.58 -5.64 16.30
C GLN A 425 16.15 -5.69 17.77
N PRO A 426 16.69 -4.80 18.65
CA PRO A 426 16.37 -4.79 20.08
C PRO A 426 14.88 -4.65 20.40
N GLN A 427 14.11 -4.01 19.51
CA GLN A 427 12.66 -3.87 19.67
C GLN A 427 11.93 -5.22 19.71
N ILE A 428 12.42 -6.24 18.98
CA ILE A 428 11.85 -7.59 19.00
C ILE A 428 12.10 -8.25 20.37
N GLN A 429 13.30 -8.10 20.93
CA GLN A 429 13.62 -8.60 22.26
C GLN A 429 12.75 -7.94 23.32
N LEU A 430 12.59 -6.62 23.24
CA LEU A 430 11.74 -5.85 24.15
C LEU A 430 10.28 -6.32 24.09
N CYS A 431 9.75 -6.56 22.90
CA CYS A 431 8.38 -7.06 22.75
C CYS A 431 8.22 -8.43 23.42
N SER A 432 9.16 -9.36 23.18
CA SER A 432 9.17 -10.68 23.81
C SER A 432 9.19 -10.61 25.35
N ILE A 433 10.02 -9.73 25.92
CA ILE A 433 10.08 -9.48 27.37
C ILE A 433 8.78 -8.86 27.89
N LYS A 434 8.17 -7.95 27.14
CA LYS A 434 6.89 -7.32 27.53
C LYS A 434 5.75 -8.35 27.55
N ILE A 435 5.69 -9.23 26.55
CA ILE A 435 4.75 -10.36 26.53
C ILE A 435 4.93 -11.24 27.77
N LEU A 436 6.16 -11.60 28.13
CA LEU A 436 6.45 -12.36 29.36
C LEU A 436 5.92 -11.65 30.61
N SER A 437 6.12 -10.33 30.70
CA SER A 437 5.64 -9.54 31.83
C SER A 437 4.12 -9.55 31.95
N ILE A 438 3.40 -9.45 30.82
CA ILE A 438 1.93 -9.48 30.80
C ILE A 438 1.42 -10.88 31.17
N LEU A 439 1.98 -11.93 30.57
CA LEU A 439 1.61 -13.33 30.87
C LEU A 439 1.80 -13.68 32.35
N ARG A 440 2.88 -13.20 32.98
CA ARG A 440 3.13 -13.39 34.41
C ARG A 440 2.04 -12.78 35.29
N GLN A 441 1.44 -11.68 34.86
CA GLN A 441 0.38 -10.99 35.60
C GLN A 441 -0.98 -11.68 35.44
N SER A 442 -1.14 -12.52 34.41
CA SER A 442 -2.39 -13.28 34.24
C SER A 442 -2.47 -14.47 35.20
N PHE A 443 -3.53 -14.47 36.00
CA PHE A 443 -3.87 -15.58 36.91
C PHE A 443 -4.10 -16.91 36.17
N HIS A 444 -4.67 -16.87 34.95
CA HIS A 444 -4.98 -18.07 34.18
C HIS A 444 -3.72 -18.77 33.67
N PHE A 445 -2.77 -17.99 33.15
CA PHE A 445 -1.49 -18.51 32.67
C PHE A 445 -0.62 -19.07 33.83
N VAL A 446 -0.58 -18.38 34.97
CA VAL A 446 0.12 -18.86 36.16
C VAL A 446 -0.48 -20.20 36.62
N SER A 447 -1.81 -20.31 36.68
CA SER A 447 -2.48 -21.55 37.09
C SER A 447 -2.19 -22.74 36.16
N SER A 448 -2.15 -22.53 34.84
CA SER A 448 -1.88 -23.60 33.86
C SER A 448 -0.41 -24.04 33.83
N VAL A 449 0.54 -23.14 34.07
CA VAL A 449 1.97 -23.48 34.17
C VAL A 449 2.28 -24.21 35.49
N PHE A 450 1.70 -23.77 36.62
CA PHE A 450 1.95 -24.39 37.93
C PHE A 450 1.14 -25.69 38.18
N THR A 451 0.18 -26.04 37.33
CA THR A 451 -0.49 -27.36 37.41
C THR A 451 0.31 -28.48 36.74
N PHE A 452 1.32 -28.17 35.91
CA PHE A 452 2.20 -29.17 35.32
C PHE A 452 3.22 -29.78 36.31
N ASP A 453 3.47 -29.14 37.46
CA ASP A 453 4.44 -29.62 38.47
C ASP A 453 3.88 -30.60 39.52
N TYR A 454 2.60 -31.00 39.44
CA TYR A 454 1.99 -31.96 40.39
C TYR A 454 1.60 -33.31 39.78
N SER A 455 2.17 -33.67 38.62
CA SER A 455 2.00 -34.99 37.99
C SER A 455 3.34 -35.70 37.77
N LEU A 456 4.05 -36.01 38.86
CA LEU A 456 5.17 -36.95 38.88
C LEU A 456 5.07 -37.89 40.08
#